data_AF-A0A9W7GA15-F1
#
_entry.id   AF-A0A9W7GA15-F1
#
_cell.length_a   1.000
_cell.length_b   1.000
_cell.length_c   1.000
_cell.angle_alpha   90.00
_cell.angle_beta   90.00
_cell.angle_gamma   90.00
#
_symmetry.space_group_name_H-M   'P 1'
#
loop_
_entity.id
_entity.type
_entity.pdbx_description
1 polymer ?
#
loop_
_entity_poly.entity_id
_entity_poly.type
_entity_poly.pdbx_seq_one_letter_code
_entity_poly.pdbx_strand_id
1 'polypeptide(L)'
;MLRLLTVLIGLTLSPAAPTYLRPPSGPSSSTPEPPNLPDSTQQELNPSQSNDAISGASKSYIAAVAQHMSVGLATETSALDVMESNLQSYEEIARLATASGAQIIVFPEWGLFGKGNPARDREAMQDFCETIDGDTVSSPTTIVGQISALAAKFKVAITANVCEVIHKPSLSFPGEDKILYNTEVAFDSDGSLLAKYHKNHPWYTSTFDTPPEEVVSFTTSFGVTFGLFVCYDLVHSTPEDDLLALGVTQFPYSVAEPATLAGREYFEHWTKKHKATLLASNLGNSGSGIFVKGVAVAMVDRGRSHNFAVGQVVVS
;
A
#
# COMPACT_ATOMS: atom_id res chain seq x y z
N MET A 1 12.94 -17.22 -73.49
CA MET A 1 14.08 -17.13 -72.54
C MET A 1 13.49 -16.95 -71.14
N LEU A 2 13.37 -18.04 -70.38
CA LEU A 2 14.19 -18.38 -69.20
C LEU A 2 13.66 -17.69 -67.92
N ARG A 3 12.74 -18.36 -67.20
CA ARG A 3 12.92 -18.98 -65.87
C ARG A 3 13.60 -18.07 -64.83
N LEU A 4 12.89 -17.78 -63.73
CA LEU A 4 13.24 -18.33 -62.41
C LEU A 4 12.06 -18.24 -61.42
N LEU A 5 11.81 -19.37 -60.78
CA LEU A 5 10.99 -19.58 -59.59
C LEU A 5 11.79 -19.07 -58.36
N THR A 6 11.17 -18.38 -57.40
CA THR A 6 11.64 -18.48 -56.01
C THR A 6 10.46 -18.34 -55.05
N VAL A 7 10.22 -19.43 -54.34
CA VAL A 7 9.39 -19.58 -53.15
C VAL A 7 10.08 -18.88 -51.99
N LEU A 8 9.38 -18.08 -51.18
CA LEU A 8 9.80 -17.82 -49.81
C LEU A 8 8.66 -18.13 -48.84
N ILE A 9 8.92 -19.14 -48.02
CA ILE A 9 8.15 -19.63 -46.88
C ILE A 9 8.28 -18.61 -45.74
N GLY A 10 7.22 -18.51 -44.94
CA GLY A 10 7.11 -17.54 -43.85
C GLY A 10 8.09 -17.73 -42.70
N LEU A 11 8.20 -16.68 -41.90
CA LEU A 11 8.53 -16.72 -40.48
C LEU A 11 8.04 -15.41 -39.86
N THR A 12 6.90 -15.48 -39.17
CA THR A 12 6.45 -14.46 -38.25
C THR A 12 7.45 -14.42 -37.09
N LEU A 13 8.20 -13.33 -36.98
CA LEU A 13 9.05 -13.06 -35.82
C LEU A 13 8.15 -12.81 -34.61
N SER A 14 8.08 -13.80 -33.73
CA SER A 14 7.57 -13.64 -32.36
C SER A 14 8.56 -12.75 -31.59
N PRO A 15 8.11 -11.69 -30.88
CA PRO A 15 9.01 -10.94 -30.02
C PRO A 15 9.44 -11.83 -28.85
N ALA A 16 10.74 -11.94 -28.67
CA ALA A 16 11.40 -12.73 -27.65
C ALA A 16 10.88 -12.40 -26.24
N ALA A 17 10.59 -13.43 -25.47
CA ALA A 17 10.32 -13.33 -24.04
C ALA A 17 11.56 -12.76 -23.32
N PRO A 18 11.40 -11.87 -22.34
CA PRO A 18 12.52 -11.41 -21.53
C PRO A 18 13.08 -12.59 -20.71
N THR A 19 14.38 -12.82 -20.86
CA THR A 19 15.18 -13.73 -20.04
C THR A 19 15.15 -13.26 -18.59
N TYR A 20 14.41 -13.99 -17.74
CA TYR A 20 14.42 -13.79 -16.30
C TYR A 20 15.72 -14.33 -15.71
N LEU A 21 16.50 -13.44 -15.10
CA LEU A 21 17.62 -13.81 -14.24
C LEU A 21 17.07 -14.45 -12.97
N ARG A 22 17.53 -15.67 -12.69
CA ARG A 22 17.16 -16.47 -11.52
C ARG A 22 17.93 -15.94 -10.29
N PRO A 23 17.30 -15.74 -9.13
CA PRO A 23 18.03 -15.36 -7.92
C PRO A 23 18.92 -16.52 -7.42
N PRO A 24 20.04 -16.21 -6.73
CA PRO A 24 21.00 -17.22 -6.27
C PRO A 24 20.42 -18.08 -5.15
N SER A 25 20.68 -19.38 -5.23
CA SER A 25 20.32 -20.38 -4.21
C SER A 25 21.13 -20.18 -2.93
N GLY A 26 20.45 -19.86 -1.83
CA GLY A 26 21.02 -19.88 -0.48
C GLY A 26 21.27 -21.32 0.03
N PRO A 27 22.21 -21.51 0.96
CA PRO A 27 22.61 -22.83 1.44
C PRO A 27 21.59 -23.45 2.41
N SER A 28 21.40 -24.75 2.26
CA SER A 28 20.63 -25.64 3.14
C SER A 28 21.40 -25.99 4.42
N SER A 29 20.72 -25.97 5.57
CA SER A 29 20.94 -26.78 6.79
C SER A 29 20.32 -26.03 7.98
N SER A 30 19.81 -26.59 9.06
CA SER A 30 19.44 -27.96 9.48
C SER A 30 18.63 -27.75 10.76
N THR A 31 17.44 -28.32 10.85
CA THR A 31 16.56 -28.27 12.03
C THR A 31 17.14 -29.06 13.21
N PRO A 32 17.19 -28.51 14.43
CA PRO A 32 17.27 -29.30 15.66
C PRO A 32 15.86 -29.57 16.23
N GLU A 33 15.69 -30.81 16.68
CA GLU A 33 14.50 -31.36 17.35
C GLU A 33 14.35 -30.80 18.80
N PRO A 34 13.12 -30.62 19.32
CA PRO A 34 12.89 -29.97 20.63
C PRO A 34 13.07 -30.94 21.82
N PRO A 35 13.56 -30.47 22.98
CA PRO A 35 13.56 -31.27 24.20
C PRO A 35 12.21 -31.21 24.95
N ASN A 36 11.88 -32.34 25.57
CA ASN A 36 10.65 -32.68 26.28
C ASN A 36 10.27 -31.75 27.45
N LEU A 37 8.95 -31.50 27.57
CA LEU A 37 8.26 -30.96 28.74
C LEU A 37 8.25 -31.95 29.92
N PRO A 38 8.34 -31.48 31.17
CA PRO A 38 7.78 -32.16 32.31
C PRO A 38 6.41 -31.61 32.75
N ASP A 39 5.73 -32.50 33.46
CA ASP A 39 4.32 -32.60 33.81
C ASP A 39 3.84 -31.60 34.90
N SER A 40 2.52 -31.49 34.92
CA SER A 40 1.58 -30.78 35.79
C SER A 40 1.91 -30.62 37.28
N THR A 41 1.50 -29.46 37.80
CA THR A 41 0.95 -29.36 39.17
C THR A 41 -0.24 -28.42 39.16
N GLN A 42 -1.38 -28.97 39.58
CA GLN A 42 -2.61 -28.25 39.91
C GLN A 42 -2.39 -27.38 41.15
N GLN A 43 -2.97 -26.18 41.16
CA GLN A 43 -3.24 -25.49 42.41
C GLN A 43 -4.65 -24.87 42.37
N GLU A 44 -5.37 -25.11 43.45
CA GLU A 44 -6.80 -24.99 43.64
C GLU A 44 -7.37 -23.57 43.57
N LEU A 45 -8.63 -23.53 43.16
CA LEU A 45 -9.57 -22.41 43.21
C LEU A 45 -9.83 -21.94 44.64
N ASN A 46 -9.94 -20.62 44.84
CA ASN A 46 -10.73 -20.07 45.93
C ASN A 46 -11.58 -18.88 45.42
N PRO A 47 -12.88 -18.78 45.76
CA PRO A 47 -13.84 -17.94 45.06
C PRO A 47 -14.07 -16.62 45.81
N SER A 48 -13.83 -15.50 45.14
CA SER A 48 -14.62 -14.28 45.24
C SER A 48 -13.90 -13.17 44.47
N GLN A 49 -14.50 -12.72 43.37
CA GLN A 49 -14.81 -11.31 43.12
C GLN A 49 -15.25 -11.09 41.67
N SER A 50 -16.32 -10.29 41.56
CA SER A 50 -16.83 -9.56 40.40
C SER A 50 -17.19 -10.35 39.14
N ASN A 51 -18.50 -10.52 38.98
CA ASN A 51 -19.17 -10.55 37.69
C ASN A 51 -18.87 -9.25 36.93
N ASP A 52 -17.79 -9.24 36.15
CA ASP A 52 -17.65 -8.37 34.97
C ASP A 52 -17.52 -9.28 33.75
N ALA A 53 -18.66 -9.86 33.36
CA ALA A 53 -18.82 -10.35 32.01
C ALA A 53 -18.85 -9.12 31.08
N ILE A 54 -17.67 -8.61 30.74
CA ILE A 54 -17.51 -7.67 29.64
C ILE A 54 -18.02 -8.40 28.41
N SER A 55 -19.16 -7.95 27.90
CA SER A 55 -19.65 -8.27 26.57
C SER A 55 -18.51 -8.10 25.57
N GLY A 56 -17.90 -9.21 25.16
CA GLY A 56 -16.82 -9.28 24.18
C GLY A 56 -17.34 -8.99 22.77
N ALA A 57 -17.94 -7.82 22.57
CA ALA A 57 -18.31 -7.36 21.24
C ALA A 57 -17.03 -7.28 20.41
N SER A 58 -16.92 -8.15 19.41
CA SER A 58 -15.81 -8.12 18.47
C SER A 58 -15.77 -6.75 17.80
N LYS A 59 -14.69 -6.00 17.99
CA LYS A 59 -14.49 -4.69 17.36
C LYS A 59 -14.51 -4.88 15.84
N SER A 60 -15.26 -4.04 15.14
CA SER A 60 -15.34 -4.08 13.68
C SER A 60 -15.34 -2.67 13.10
N TYR A 61 -14.92 -2.54 11.85
CA TYR A 61 -14.94 -1.30 11.08
C TYR A 61 -15.32 -1.58 9.64
N ILE A 62 -15.74 -0.54 8.90
CA ILE A 62 -16.02 -0.65 7.48
C ILE A 62 -14.84 -0.01 6.74
N ALA A 63 -14.21 -0.76 5.85
CA ALA A 63 -13.09 -0.30 5.05
C ALA A 63 -13.50 -0.17 3.59
N ALA A 64 -12.81 0.71 2.88
CA ALA A 64 -12.82 0.75 1.43
C ALA A 64 -11.41 0.63 0.86
N VAL A 65 -11.30 -0.03 -0.28
CA VAL A 65 -10.07 -0.10 -1.08
C VAL A 65 -10.35 0.40 -2.48
N ALA A 66 -9.51 1.32 -2.96
CA ALA A 66 -9.60 1.83 -4.32
C ALA A 66 -8.93 0.87 -5.32
N GLN A 67 -9.34 0.96 -6.58
CA GLN A 67 -8.67 0.39 -7.74
C GLN A 67 -8.51 1.54 -8.72
N HIS A 68 -7.36 2.20 -8.71
CA HIS A 68 -7.19 3.44 -9.46
C HIS A 68 -6.17 3.26 -10.58
N MET A 69 -6.49 3.80 -11.76
CA MET A 69 -5.51 3.96 -12.83
C MET A 69 -5.01 5.39 -12.77
N SER A 70 -3.70 5.57 -12.57
CA SER A 70 -3.15 6.91 -12.64
C SER A 70 -3.28 7.45 -14.07
N VAL A 71 -3.97 8.58 -14.20
CA VAL A 71 -4.27 9.22 -15.49
C VAL A 71 -3.45 10.49 -15.65
N GLY A 72 -3.14 10.83 -16.90
CA GLY A 72 -2.72 12.17 -17.27
C GLY A 72 -3.55 12.62 -18.48
N LEU A 73 -3.94 13.89 -18.49
CA LEU A 73 -4.65 14.57 -19.56
C LEU A 73 -3.65 15.29 -20.47
N ALA A 74 -3.95 15.34 -21.78
CA ALA A 74 -3.09 16.01 -22.77
C ALA A 74 -2.94 17.54 -22.53
N THR A 75 -3.81 18.11 -21.70
CA THR A 75 -3.83 19.53 -21.34
C THR A 75 -3.03 19.85 -20.08
N GLU A 76 -2.58 18.84 -19.33
CA GLU A 76 -1.78 19.03 -18.12
C GLU A 76 -0.37 19.50 -18.50
N THR A 77 0.12 20.51 -17.80
CA THR A 77 1.41 21.16 -18.11
C THR A 77 2.43 21.01 -17.00
N SER A 78 2.01 20.54 -15.82
CA SER A 78 2.86 20.34 -14.64
C SER A 78 2.53 19.04 -13.91
N ALA A 79 3.47 18.57 -13.08
CA ALA A 79 3.26 17.44 -12.17
C ALA A 79 2.10 17.68 -11.18
N LEU A 80 1.92 18.93 -10.73
CA LEU A 80 0.80 19.31 -9.86
C LEU A 80 -0.54 19.10 -10.58
N ASP A 81 -0.69 19.56 -11.83
CA ASP A 81 -1.93 19.36 -12.60
C ASP A 81 -2.30 17.87 -12.71
N VAL A 82 -1.29 17.02 -12.95
CA VAL A 82 -1.45 15.55 -13.01
C VAL A 82 -1.93 14.99 -11.67
N MET A 83 -1.30 15.39 -10.56
CA MET A 83 -1.67 14.90 -9.23
C MET A 83 -3.08 15.37 -8.83
N GLU A 84 -3.45 16.62 -9.10
CA GLU A 84 -4.78 17.18 -8.83
C GLU A 84 -5.88 16.49 -9.66
N SER A 85 -5.60 16.16 -10.92
CA SER A 85 -6.48 15.39 -11.80
C SER A 85 -6.78 14.00 -11.22
N ASN A 86 -5.77 13.32 -10.67
CA ASN A 86 -5.96 12.04 -9.99
C ASN A 86 -6.68 12.19 -8.63
N LEU A 87 -6.43 13.28 -7.89
CA LEU A 87 -7.14 13.58 -6.64
C LEU A 87 -8.65 13.75 -6.84
N GLN A 88 -9.11 14.24 -8.00
CA GLN A 88 -10.54 14.28 -8.31
C GLN A 88 -11.17 12.87 -8.31
N SER A 89 -10.42 11.86 -8.75
CA SER A 89 -10.87 10.45 -8.67
C SER A 89 -10.90 9.97 -7.22
N TYR A 90 -9.92 10.38 -6.41
CA TYR A 90 -9.89 10.06 -4.97
C TYR A 90 -11.07 10.67 -4.24
N GLU A 91 -11.43 11.92 -4.57
CA GLU A 91 -12.60 12.61 -4.04
C GLU A 91 -13.90 11.87 -4.35
N GLU A 92 -14.10 11.47 -5.60
CA GLU A 92 -15.31 10.74 -6.00
C GLU A 92 -15.41 9.37 -5.30
N ILE A 93 -14.28 8.65 -5.20
CA ILE A 93 -14.22 7.40 -4.42
C ILE A 93 -14.54 7.67 -2.96
N ALA A 94 -13.98 8.72 -2.35
CA ALA A 94 -14.24 9.06 -0.96
C ALA A 94 -15.72 9.39 -0.73
N ARG A 95 -16.34 10.18 -1.61
CA ARG A 95 -17.76 10.50 -1.56
C ARG A 95 -18.63 9.24 -1.61
N LEU A 96 -18.34 8.31 -2.51
CA LEU A 96 -19.13 7.08 -2.69
C LEU A 96 -18.88 6.04 -1.59
N ALA A 97 -17.63 5.86 -1.18
CA ALA A 97 -17.25 4.91 -0.13
C ALA A 97 -17.81 5.33 1.23
N THR A 98 -17.75 6.62 1.57
CA THR A 98 -18.32 7.14 2.83
C THR A 98 -19.84 7.11 2.83
N ALA A 99 -20.50 7.31 1.68
CA ALA A 99 -21.94 7.06 1.55
C ALA A 99 -22.30 5.59 1.82
N SER A 100 -21.34 4.66 1.69
CA SER A 100 -21.46 3.24 2.04
C SER A 100 -20.96 2.91 3.47
N GLY A 101 -20.65 3.93 4.28
CA GLY A 101 -20.25 3.79 5.68
C GLY A 101 -18.76 3.52 5.91
N ALA A 102 -17.90 3.66 4.90
CA ALA A 102 -16.45 3.48 5.06
C ALA A 102 -15.86 4.44 6.11
N GLN A 103 -15.05 3.89 7.02
CA GLN A 103 -14.32 4.60 8.07
C GLN A 103 -12.84 4.81 7.71
N ILE A 104 -12.31 4.00 6.79
CA ILE A 104 -10.98 4.14 6.20
C ILE A 104 -11.02 3.83 4.71
N ILE A 105 -10.25 4.56 3.90
CA ILE A 105 -10.05 4.31 2.47
C ILE A 105 -8.55 4.17 2.19
N VAL A 106 -8.18 3.14 1.45
CA VAL A 106 -6.79 2.91 1.01
C VAL A 106 -6.67 3.17 -0.50
N PHE A 107 -5.75 4.04 -0.88
CA PHE A 107 -5.41 4.35 -2.27
C PHE A 107 -4.13 3.63 -2.72
N PRO A 108 -3.94 3.39 -4.03
CA PRO A 108 -2.84 2.55 -4.47
C PRO A 108 -1.49 3.26 -4.50
N GLU A 109 -0.43 2.44 -4.54
CA GLU A 109 0.91 2.91 -4.84
C GLU A 109 0.92 3.49 -6.27
N TRP A 110 1.61 4.61 -6.46
CA TRP A 110 1.69 5.33 -7.73
C TRP A 110 0.37 5.90 -8.28
N GLY A 111 -0.68 6.01 -7.47
CA GLY A 111 -1.99 6.46 -7.95
C GLY A 111 -2.04 7.92 -8.45
N LEU A 112 -1.09 8.77 -8.06
CA LEU A 112 -1.13 10.22 -8.32
C LEU A 112 -0.24 10.70 -9.48
N PHE A 113 0.63 9.87 -10.04
CA PHE A 113 1.78 10.34 -10.85
C PHE A 113 1.57 10.30 -12.37
N GLY A 114 0.35 10.03 -12.80
CA GLY A 114 -0.06 10.01 -14.20
C GLY A 114 0.55 8.91 -15.07
N LYS A 115 0.45 9.12 -16.38
CA LYS A 115 0.98 8.20 -17.41
C LYS A 115 2.47 8.49 -17.65
N GLY A 116 3.25 7.44 -17.93
CA GLY A 116 4.69 7.57 -18.24
C GLY A 116 5.63 7.06 -17.16
N ASN A 117 5.11 6.71 -15.98
CA ASN A 117 5.85 6.12 -14.86
C ASN A 117 7.08 6.97 -14.46
N PRO A 118 6.86 8.21 -13.98
CA PRO A 118 7.95 9.09 -13.54
C PRO A 118 8.78 8.46 -12.41
N ALA A 119 8.23 7.48 -11.69
CA ALA A 119 8.96 6.68 -10.71
C ALA A 119 10.18 5.93 -11.27
N ARG A 120 10.40 5.88 -12.59
CA ARG A 120 11.62 5.35 -13.23
C ARG A 120 12.69 6.40 -13.56
N ASP A 121 12.38 7.67 -13.38
CA ASP A 121 13.24 8.80 -13.72
C ASP A 121 13.32 9.77 -12.53
N ARG A 122 14.47 9.80 -11.85
CA ARG A 122 14.68 10.63 -10.67
C ARG A 122 14.54 12.12 -10.95
N GLU A 123 14.90 12.59 -12.14
CA GLU A 123 14.80 14.01 -12.48
C GLU A 123 13.33 14.41 -12.64
N ALA A 124 12.58 13.65 -13.45
CA ALA A 124 11.16 13.88 -13.65
C ALA A 124 10.34 13.69 -12.36
N MET A 125 10.75 12.76 -11.50
CA MET A 125 10.04 12.45 -10.25
C MET A 125 10.08 13.62 -9.25
N GLN A 126 11.13 14.46 -9.28
CA GLN A 126 11.28 15.56 -8.31
C GLN A 126 10.12 16.55 -8.34
N ASP A 127 9.52 16.80 -9.52
CA ASP A 127 8.39 17.73 -9.65
C ASP A 127 7.10 17.22 -8.99
N PHE A 128 7.05 15.92 -8.66
CA PHE A 128 5.95 15.28 -7.95
C PHE A 128 6.19 15.15 -6.44
N CYS A 129 7.37 15.52 -5.96
CA CYS A 129 7.76 15.31 -4.57
C CYS A 129 7.54 16.58 -3.73
N GLU A 130 6.95 16.41 -2.55
CA GLU A 130 6.73 17.49 -1.59
C GLU A 130 7.52 17.21 -0.30
N THR A 131 7.92 18.25 0.42
CA THR A 131 8.30 18.06 1.83
C THR A 131 7.02 17.77 2.63
N ILE A 132 7.08 16.88 3.62
CA ILE A 132 5.92 16.52 4.45
C ILE A 132 6.16 16.98 5.89
N ASP A 133 5.65 18.16 6.20
CA ASP A 133 5.72 18.86 7.48
C ASP A 133 4.36 19.52 7.84
N GLY A 134 4.29 20.24 8.96
CA GLY A 134 3.05 20.84 9.42
C GLY A 134 2.50 21.92 8.47
N ASP A 135 3.37 22.69 7.82
CA ASP A 135 2.99 23.78 6.92
C ASP A 135 2.42 23.22 5.61
N THR A 136 3.07 22.21 5.05
CA THR A 136 2.62 21.52 3.83
C THR A 136 1.34 20.75 4.07
N VAL A 137 1.18 20.03 5.18
CA VAL A 137 -0.07 19.33 5.54
C VAL A 137 -1.24 20.31 5.73
N SER A 138 -0.97 21.53 6.20
CA SER A 138 -2.01 22.55 6.41
C SER A 138 -2.32 23.38 5.15
N SER A 139 -1.56 23.21 4.08
CA SER A 139 -1.69 24.00 2.86
C SER A 139 -2.68 23.38 1.88
N PRO A 140 -3.69 24.12 1.39
CA PRO A 140 -4.64 23.58 0.39
C PRO A 140 -4.01 23.45 -1.01
N THR A 141 -2.78 23.93 -1.22
CA THR A 141 -2.10 23.90 -2.53
C THR A 141 -1.09 22.78 -2.66
N THR A 142 -0.83 22.03 -1.59
CA THR A 142 0.03 20.84 -1.62
C THR A 142 -0.85 19.61 -1.81
N ILE A 143 -0.31 18.55 -2.40
CA ILE A 143 -1.01 17.28 -2.56
C ILE A 143 -1.29 16.64 -1.20
N VAL A 144 -0.34 16.65 -0.28
CA VAL A 144 -0.59 16.12 1.08
C VAL A 144 -1.68 16.91 1.83
N GLY A 145 -1.73 18.23 1.69
CA GLY A 145 -2.77 19.04 2.32
C GLY A 145 -4.13 18.90 1.65
N GLN A 146 -4.17 18.68 0.33
CA GLN A 146 -5.40 18.30 -0.37
C GLN A 146 -5.93 16.94 0.08
N ILE A 147 -5.06 15.94 0.29
CA ILE A 147 -5.46 14.63 0.86
C ILE A 147 -6.00 14.79 2.29
N SER A 148 -5.33 15.59 3.12
CA SER A 148 -5.81 15.95 4.47
C SER A 148 -7.20 16.57 4.41
N ALA A 149 -7.41 17.53 3.51
CA ALA A 149 -8.71 18.18 3.32
C ALA A 149 -9.80 17.21 2.85
N LEU A 150 -9.48 16.23 2.00
CA LEU A 150 -10.42 15.16 1.60
C LEU A 150 -10.83 14.31 2.81
N ALA A 151 -9.87 13.89 3.65
CA ALA A 151 -10.14 13.12 4.84
C ALA A 151 -11.10 13.87 5.79
N ALA A 152 -10.82 15.14 6.06
CA ALA A 152 -11.66 16.01 6.89
C ALA A 152 -13.05 16.26 6.28
N LYS A 153 -13.11 16.51 4.97
CA LYS A 153 -14.36 16.80 4.24
C LYS A 153 -15.33 15.63 4.29
N PHE A 154 -14.84 14.41 4.10
CA PHE A 154 -15.66 13.20 4.07
C PHE A 154 -15.70 12.44 5.39
N LYS A 155 -14.99 12.93 6.42
CA LYS A 155 -14.92 12.34 7.76
C LYS A 155 -14.49 10.87 7.74
N VAL A 156 -13.40 10.61 7.03
CA VAL A 156 -12.89 9.26 6.77
C VAL A 156 -11.38 9.25 6.88
N ALA A 157 -10.82 8.20 7.50
CA ALA A 157 -9.37 8.02 7.49
C ALA A 157 -8.91 7.68 6.06
N ILE A 158 -7.76 8.19 5.64
CA ILE A 158 -7.21 7.96 4.30
C ILE A 158 -5.76 7.51 4.43
N THR A 159 -5.40 6.45 3.70
CA THR A 159 -3.99 6.17 3.39
C THR A 159 -3.74 6.35 1.90
N ALA A 160 -2.65 7.04 1.58
CA ALA A 160 -2.27 7.32 0.21
C ALA A 160 -0.74 7.32 0.03
N ASN A 161 -0.31 6.90 -1.15
CA ASN A 161 1.08 6.92 -1.56
C ASN A 161 1.43 8.26 -2.25
N VAL A 162 2.52 8.88 -1.80
CA VAL A 162 3.06 10.16 -2.27
C VAL A 162 4.59 10.08 -2.44
N CYS A 163 5.21 11.08 -3.06
CA CYS A 163 6.65 11.25 -3.01
C CYS A 163 7.03 12.31 -1.99
N GLU A 164 7.95 11.97 -1.07
CA GLU A 164 8.54 12.93 -0.15
C GLU A 164 9.94 13.34 -0.63
N VAL A 165 10.24 14.65 -0.54
CA VAL A 165 11.61 15.18 -0.72
C VAL A 165 12.14 15.76 0.59
N ILE A 166 13.31 15.27 1.00
CA ILE A 166 14.13 15.83 2.08
C ILE A 166 15.31 16.59 1.50
N HIS A 167 15.38 17.89 1.81
CA HIS A 167 16.50 18.74 1.42
C HIS A 167 17.63 18.61 2.44
N LYS A 168 18.79 18.08 2.02
CA LYS A 168 20.01 18.06 2.83
C LYS A 168 20.64 19.45 2.85
N PRO A 169 21.19 19.90 3.98
CA PRO A 169 22.09 21.05 3.99
C PRO A 169 23.23 20.79 3.01
N SER A 170 23.43 21.71 2.05
CA SER A 170 24.45 21.54 1.01
C SER A 170 25.85 21.41 1.62
N LEU A 171 26.34 20.18 1.71
CA LEU A 171 27.74 19.87 2.01
C LEU A 171 28.37 19.36 0.71
N SER A 172 28.54 20.30 -0.23
CA SER A 172 29.68 20.32 -1.15
C SER A 172 29.66 19.49 -2.44
N PHE A 173 28.53 19.03 -3.00
CA PHE A 173 28.47 18.62 -4.43
C PHE A 173 27.09 18.89 -5.08
N PRO A 174 27.02 19.37 -6.34
CA PRO A 174 25.75 19.49 -7.07
C PRO A 174 25.12 18.12 -7.33
N GLY A 175 23.84 17.94 -7.00
CA GLY A 175 23.06 16.72 -7.31
C GLY A 175 22.85 15.74 -6.14
N GLU A 176 23.44 15.97 -4.96
CA GLU A 176 23.27 15.13 -3.77
C GLU A 176 22.46 15.80 -2.64
N ASP A 177 21.82 16.93 -2.93
CA ASP A 177 21.12 17.77 -1.95
C ASP A 177 19.69 17.31 -1.64
N LYS A 178 19.17 16.29 -2.34
CA LYS A 178 17.80 15.80 -2.14
C LYS A 178 17.78 14.29 -1.92
N ILE A 179 17.01 13.87 -0.92
CA ILE A 179 16.59 12.48 -0.72
C ILE A 179 15.15 12.37 -1.17
N LEU A 180 14.83 11.39 -2.01
CA LEU A 180 13.47 11.11 -2.44
C LEU A 180 12.98 9.81 -1.84
N TYR A 181 11.86 9.84 -1.13
CA TYR A 181 11.24 8.65 -0.57
C TYR A 181 9.89 8.36 -1.21
N ASN A 182 9.70 7.07 -1.53
CA ASN A 182 8.37 6.53 -1.75
C ASN A 182 7.67 6.45 -0.39
N THR A 183 6.60 7.22 -0.20
CA THR A 183 6.08 7.51 1.13
C THR A 183 4.59 7.19 1.20
N GLU A 184 4.18 6.46 2.22
CA GLU A 184 2.78 6.26 2.57
C GLU A 184 2.40 7.24 3.67
N VAL A 185 1.34 8.02 3.47
CA VAL A 185 0.79 8.93 4.49
C VAL A 185 -0.56 8.40 4.99
N ALA A 186 -0.82 8.55 6.28
CA ALA A 186 -2.07 8.17 6.92
C ALA A 186 -2.70 9.38 7.62
N PHE A 187 -3.92 9.73 7.23
CA PHE A 187 -4.72 10.81 7.84
C PHE A 187 -5.93 10.25 8.58
N ASP A 188 -6.31 10.86 9.70
CA ASP A 188 -7.58 10.57 10.38
C ASP A 188 -8.75 11.32 9.72
N SER A 189 -9.96 10.97 10.15
CA SER A 189 -11.23 11.55 9.72
C SER A 189 -11.39 13.06 9.97
N ASP A 190 -10.52 13.69 10.76
CA ASP A 190 -10.49 15.14 10.93
C ASP A 190 -9.42 15.84 10.07
N GLY A 191 -8.68 15.08 9.27
CA GLY A 191 -7.57 15.57 8.44
C GLY A 191 -6.21 15.58 9.14
N SER A 192 -6.11 15.16 10.41
CA SER A 192 -4.84 15.10 11.12
C SER A 192 -3.93 14.03 10.53
N LEU A 193 -2.65 14.36 10.28
CA LEU A 193 -1.64 13.39 9.89
C LEU A 193 -1.33 12.47 11.08
N LEU A 194 -1.68 11.19 10.98
CA LEU A 194 -1.46 10.18 12.01
C LEU A 194 -0.07 9.54 11.91
N ALA A 195 0.39 9.30 10.70
CA ALA A 195 1.71 8.73 10.42
C ALA A 195 2.14 9.01 8.98
N LYS A 196 3.45 8.94 8.76
CA LYS A 196 4.05 8.72 7.44
C LYS A 196 5.08 7.60 7.55
N TYR A 197 5.26 6.85 6.47
CA TYR A 197 6.17 5.72 6.38
C TYR A 197 6.94 5.80 5.07
N HIS A 198 8.26 5.75 5.13
CA HIS A 198 9.09 5.62 3.94
C HIS A 198 9.26 4.14 3.60
N LYS A 199 9.00 3.77 2.35
CA LYS A 199 9.10 2.38 1.88
C LYS A 199 10.50 1.82 2.10
N ASN A 200 10.64 0.85 3.00
CA ASN A 200 11.91 0.21 3.33
C ASN A 200 12.55 -0.50 2.13
N HIS A 201 11.76 -1.05 1.21
CA HIS A 201 12.26 -1.77 0.04
C HIS A 201 11.82 -1.10 -1.27
N PRO A 202 12.47 0.01 -1.70
CA PRO A 202 12.15 0.65 -2.97
C PRO A 202 12.33 -0.30 -4.16
N TRP A 203 11.32 -0.41 -5.01
CA TRP A 203 11.43 -1.16 -6.27
C TRP A 203 12.29 -0.41 -7.30
N TYR A 204 12.13 0.91 -7.37
CA TYR A 204 12.89 1.79 -8.25
C TYR A 204 14.03 2.46 -7.47
N THR A 205 15.06 1.69 -7.11
CA THR A 205 16.22 2.16 -6.32
C THR A 205 17.09 3.20 -7.02
N SER A 206 16.95 3.36 -8.34
CA SER A 206 17.57 4.46 -9.10
C SER A 206 16.85 5.80 -8.92
N THR A 207 15.60 5.77 -8.46
CA THR A 207 14.73 6.94 -8.31
C THR A 207 14.55 7.31 -6.85
N PHE A 208 14.32 6.33 -5.97
CA PHE A 208 14.05 6.53 -4.55
C PHE A 208 15.20 6.00 -3.71
N ASP A 209 15.57 6.80 -2.72
CA ASP A 209 16.55 6.43 -1.71
C ASP A 209 15.95 5.41 -0.75
N THR A 210 16.79 4.54 -0.20
CA THR A 210 16.39 3.60 0.86
C THR A 210 16.44 4.31 2.21
N PRO A 211 15.36 4.36 3.00
CA PRO A 211 15.37 4.98 4.31
C PRO A 211 16.17 4.11 5.31
N PRO A 212 16.56 4.66 6.49
CA PRO A 212 16.80 3.82 7.65
C PRO A 212 15.58 2.92 7.90
N GLU A 213 15.76 1.72 8.45
CA GLU A 213 14.64 0.81 8.69
C GLU A 213 13.55 1.45 9.56
N GLU A 214 12.33 1.53 9.03
CA GLU A 214 11.17 2.10 9.72
C GLU A 214 10.14 1.02 10.04
N VAL A 215 9.63 1.03 11.28
CA VAL A 215 8.51 0.19 11.74
C VAL A 215 7.42 1.12 12.24
N VAL A 216 6.42 1.40 11.39
CA VAL A 216 5.43 2.45 11.63
C VAL A 216 4.04 1.87 11.79
N SER A 217 3.36 2.29 12.86
CA SER A 217 1.94 2.03 13.08
C SER A 217 1.23 3.30 13.51
N PHE A 218 -0.09 3.34 13.30
CA PHE A 218 -0.94 4.45 13.72
C PHE A 218 -2.26 3.94 14.26
N THR A 219 -2.90 4.71 15.13
CA THR A 219 -4.23 4.40 15.66
C THR A 219 -5.22 5.46 15.23
N THR A 220 -6.31 5.03 14.60
CA THR A 220 -7.38 5.93 14.16
C THR A 220 -8.27 6.37 15.34
N SER A 221 -9.05 7.44 15.15
CA SER A 221 -10.09 7.90 16.07
C SER A 221 -11.14 6.84 16.43
N PHE A 222 -11.42 5.88 15.54
CA PHE A 222 -12.28 4.72 15.83
C PHE A 222 -11.53 3.59 16.58
N GLY A 223 -10.27 3.83 16.94
CA GLY A 223 -9.44 3.07 17.87
C GLY A 223 -8.87 1.78 17.30
N VAL A 224 -8.74 1.65 15.97
CA VAL A 224 -8.05 0.51 15.35
C VAL A 224 -6.62 0.92 15.07
N THR A 225 -5.67 0.07 15.45
CA THR A 225 -4.25 0.26 15.17
C THR A 225 -3.89 -0.46 13.87
N PHE A 226 -3.27 0.27 12.95
CA PHE A 226 -2.84 -0.18 11.64
C PHE A 226 -1.33 -0.11 11.51
N GLY A 227 -0.74 -1.05 10.78
CA GLY A 227 0.67 -1.05 10.41
C GLY A 227 0.86 -0.57 8.98
N LEU A 228 1.94 0.15 8.72
CA LEU A 228 2.27 0.64 7.38
C LEU A 228 3.41 -0.18 6.76
N PHE A 229 3.17 -0.63 5.55
CA PHE A 229 4.17 -1.10 4.59
C PHE A 229 3.62 -0.96 3.18
N VAL A 230 4.47 -0.93 2.16
CA VAL A 230 4.05 -0.65 0.78
C VAL A 230 4.55 -1.76 -0.15
N CYS A 231 3.64 -2.30 -0.96
CA CYS A 231 3.94 -3.16 -2.11
C CYS A 231 5.03 -4.22 -1.83
N TYR A 232 6.23 -4.03 -2.40
CA TYR A 232 7.36 -4.94 -2.29
C TYR A 232 7.79 -5.26 -0.84
N ASP A 233 7.48 -4.41 0.15
CA ASP A 233 7.74 -4.70 1.56
C ASP A 233 7.06 -6.00 2.04
N LEU A 234 5.92 -6.41 1.44
CA LEU A 234 5.15 -7.60 1.83
C LEU A 234 5.89 -8.94 1.62
N VAL A 235 7.04 -8.95 0.94
CA VAL A 235 7.88 -10.15 0.77
C VAL A 235 9.15 -10.11 1.64
N HIS A 236 9.30 -9.09 2.49
CA HIS A 236 10.44 -8.88 3.35
C HIS A 236 10.06 -9.01 4.83
N SER A 237 11.01 -9.42 5.67
CA SER A 237 10.77 -9.56 7.11
C SER A 237 10.52 -8.22 7.79
N THR A 238 11.30 -7.17 7.48
CA THR A 238 11.06 -5.83 8.02
C THR A 238 10.24 -5.02 7.01
N PRO A 239 9.22 -4.25 7.40
CA PRO A 239 8.69 -4.13 8.77
C PRO A 239 7.60 -5.16 9.10
N GLU A 240 7.31 -6.13 8.23
CA GLU A 240 6.21 -7.10 8.40
C GLU A 240 6.26 -7.87 9.73
N ASP A 241 7.33 -8.63 9.95
CA ASP A 241 7.55 -9.46 11.13
C ASP A 241 7.62 -8.58 12.39
N ASP A 242 8.20 -7.38 12.29
CA ASP A 242 8.29 -6.41 13.39
C ASP A 242 6.91 -5.89 13.80
N LEU A 243 6.06 -5.50 12.85
CA LEU A 243 4.69 -5.05 13.10
C LEU A 243 3.83 -6.18 13.69
N LEU A 244 3.97 -7.39 13.17
CA LEU A 244 3.27 -8.56 13.70
C LEU A 244 3.72 -8.90 15.13
N ALA A 245 5.02 -8.77 15.42
CA ALA A 245 5.56 -8.96 16.77
C ALA A 245 5.03 -7.91 17.77
N LEU A 246 4.70 -6.70 17.30
CA LEU A 246 4.01 -5.66 18.07
C LEU A 246 2.50 -5.91 18.22
N GLY A 247 1.97 -6.99 17.65
CA GLY A 247 0.54 -7.34 17.72
C GLY A 247 -0.34 -6.59 16.72
N VAL A 248 0.25 -5.89 15.74
CA VAL A 248 -0.49 -5.21 14.68
C VAL A 248 -0.97 -6.24 13.66
N THR A 249 -2.28 -6.25 13.38
CA THR A 249 -2.88 -7.22 12.44
C THR A 249 -3.73 -6.59 11.34
N GLN A 250 -3.78 -5.26 11.26
CA GLN A 250 -4.55 -4.53 10.25
C GLN A 250 -3.60 -3.72 9.38
N PHE A 251 -3.61 -3.97 8.07
CA PHE A 251 -2.64 -3.37 7.16
C PHE A 251 -3.35 -2.71 5.97
N PRO A 252 -3.45 -1.36 5.92
CA PRO A 252 -3.61 -0.67 4.65
C PRO A 252 -2.42 -1.01 3.75
N TYR A 253 -2.70 -1.37 2.51
CA TYR A 253 -1.66 -1.88 1.61
C TYR A 253 -1.79 -1.31 0.22
N SER A 254 -1.02 -0.25 -0.01
CA SER A 254 -0.83 0.38 -1.32
C SER A 254 0.10 -0.49 -2.16
N VAL A 255 -0.36 -0.91 -3.35
CA VAL A 255 0.40 -1.80 -4.23
C VAL A 255 0.26 -1.37 -5.70
N ALA A 256 1.29 -1.67 -6.50
CA ALA A 256 1.30 -1.45 -7.93
C ALA A 256 1.96 -2.63 -8.65
N GLU A 257 1.31 -3.78 -8.57
CA GLU A 257 1.76 -5.03 -9.18
C GLU A 257 0.72 -5.55 -10.17
N PRO A 258 1.12 -6.17 -11.30
CA PRO A 258 0.18 -6.94 -12.10
C PRO A 258 -0.48 -8.00 -11.20
N ALA A 259 -1.81 -8.10 -11.26
CA ALA A 259 -2.56 -9.08 -10.45
C ALA A 259 -2.13 -10.55 -10.70
N THR A 260 -1.36 -10.82 -11.76
CA THR A 260 -0.74 -12.11 -12.06
C THR A 260 0.48 -12.44 -11.19
N LEU A 261 1.12 -11.46 -10.57
CA LEU A 261 2.29 -11.64 -9.69
C LEU A 261 1.88 -11.55 -8.22
N ALA A 262 1.12 -10.52 -7.86
CA ALA A 262 0.52 -10.36 -6.54
C ALA A 262 -0.96 -10.02 -6.72
N GLY A 263 -1.82 -10.98 -6.37
CA GLY A 263 -3.26 -10.86 -6.55
C GLY A 263 -4.02 -11.61 -5.48
N ARG A 264 -5.28 -11.93 -5.75
CA ARG A 264 -6.20 -12.54 -4.79
C ARG A 264 -5.60 -13.72 -4.01
N GLU A 265 -5.09 -14.73 -4.72
CA GLU A 265 -4.61 -15.96 -4.08
C GLU A 265 -3.41 -15.70 -3.17
N TYR A 266 -2.52 -14.80 -3.58
CA TYR A 266 -1.37 -14.40 -2.78
C TYR A 266 -1.81 -13.68 -1.50
N PHE A 267 -2.72 -12.72 -1.59
CA PHE A 267 -3.22 -11.97 -0.43
C PHE A 267 -4.09 -12.83 0.50
N GLU A 268 -4.89 -13.76 -0.04
CA GLU A 268 -5.59 -14.77 0.76
C GLU A 268 -4.57 -15.67 1.50
N HIS A 269 -3.53 -16.16 0.81
CA HIS A 269 -2.51 -16.98 1.48
C HIS A 269 -1.78 -16.20 2.59
N TRP A 270 -1.34 -14.98 2.30
CA TRP A 270 -0.62 -14.13 3.24
C TRP A 270 -1.48 -13.82 4.47
N THR A 271 -2.70 -13.32 4.28
CA THR A 271 -3.59 -13.00 5.41
C THR A 271 -3.96 -14.22 6.25
N LYS A 272 -4.07 -15.40 5.64
CA LYS A 272 -4.26 -16.67 6.37
C LYS A 272 -3.05 -17.01 7.24
N LYS A 273 -1.84 -16.96 6.67
CA LYS A 273 -0.58 -17.28 7.36
C LYS A 273 -0.38 -16.38 8.58
N HIS A 274 -0.61 -15.08 8.42
CA HIS A 274 -0.35 -14.07 9.45
C HIS A 274 -1.56 -13.79 10.35
N LYS A 275 -2.71 -14.44 10.11
CA LYS A 275 -3.99 -14.18 10.81
C LYS A 275 -4.37 -12.70 10.83
N ALA A 276 -4.04 -12.00 9.74
CA ALA A 276 -4.13 -10.56 9.61
C ALA A 276 -5.20 -10.13 8.59
N THR A 277 -5.43 -8.83 8.52
CA THR A 277 -6.21 -8.15 7.49
C THR A 277 -5.28 -7.38 6.57
N LEU A 278 -5.51 -7.50 5.26
CA LEU A 278 -4.87 -6.69 4.23
C LEU A 278 -5.95 -5.92 3.45
N LEU A 279 -5.89 -4.59 3.50
CA LEU A 279 -6.73 -3.70 2.69
C LEU A 279 -5.94 -3.35 1.42
N ALA A 280 -5.88 -4.29 0.47
CA ALA A 280 -5.05 -4.17 -0.71
C ALA A 280 -5.68 -3.22 -1.74
N SER A 281 -4.98 -2.14 -2.04
CA SER A 281 -5.36 -1.14 -3.04
C SER A 281 -4.31 -1.14 -4.16
N ASN A 282 -4.66 -1.72 -5.30
CA ASN A 282 -3.76 -1.91 -6.42
C ASN A 282 -3.92 -0.84 -7.49
N LEU A 283 -2.80 -0.43 -8.08
CA LEU A 283 -2.79 0.37 -9.29
C LEU A 283 -3.37 -0.44 -10.46
N GLY A 284 -4.07 0.22 -11.38
CA GLY A 284 -4.56 -0.41 -12.60
C GLY A 284 -6.03 -0.77 -12.52
N ASN A 285 -6.40 -1.93 -13.08
CA ASN A 285 -7.78 -2.37 -13.28
C ASN A 285 -8.11 -3.75 -12.65
N SER A 286 -7.25 -4.23 -11.75
CA SER A 286 -7.49 -5.49 -11.01
C SER A 286 -6.53 -5.64 -9.83
N GLY A 287 -6.92 -6.45 -8.87
CA GLY A 287 -6.07 -6.86 -7.74
C GLY A 287 -6.43 -6.20 -6.42
N SER A 288 -7.26 -5.16 -6.42
CA SER A 288 -7.75 -4.55 -5.18
C SER A 288 -8.82 -5.39 -4.48
N GLY A 289 -8.70 -5.50 -3.16
CA GLY A 289 -9.62 -6.26 -2.32
C GLY A 289 -9.34 -6.11 -0.82
N ILE A 290 -10.32 -6.51 -0.03
CA ILE A 290 -10.23 -6.60 1.42
C ILE A 290 -10.10 -8.08 1.76
N PHE A 291 -8.96 -8.44 2.37
CA PHE A 291 -8.61 -9.82 2.69
C PHE A 291 -8.50 -9.96 4.20
N VAL A 292 -9.22 -10.91 4.78
CA VAL A 292 -9.26 -11.13 6.23
C VAL A 292 -9.01 -12.60 6.50
N LYS A 293 -7.88 -12.93 7.15
CA LYS A 293 -7.55 -14.28 7.62
C LYS A 293 -7.73 -15.37 6.55
N GLY A 294 -7.41 -15.06 5.30
CA GLY A 294 -7.52 -15.98 4.17
C GLY A 294 -8.79 -15.90 3.33
N VAL A 295 -9.65 -14.93 3.58
CA VAL A 295 -10.91 -14.76 2.86
C VAL A 295 -10.96 -13.36 2.24
N ALA A 296 -11.19 -13.27 0.93
CA ALA A 296 -11.59 -12.03 0.29
C ALA A 296 -13.02 -11.65 0.69
N VAL A 297 -13.20 -10.65 1.55
CA VAL A 297 -14.51 -10.19 2.04
C VAL A 297 -15.15 -9.16 1.11
N ALA A 298 -14.33 -8.44 0.35
CA ALA A 298 -14.77 -7.55 -0.72
C ALA A 298 -13.69 -7.48 -1.81
N MET A 299 -14.10 -7.36 -3.08
CA MET A 299 -13.20 -7.27 -4.23
C MET A 299 -13.73 -6.21 -5.19
N VAL A 300 -12.83 -5.50 -5.88
CA VAL A 300 -13.22 -4.64 -6.98
C VAL A 300 -13.49 -5.52 -8.20
N ASP A 301 -14.75 -5.52 -8.66
CA ASP A 301 -15.20 -6.32 -9.80
C ASP A 301 -15.18 -5.47 -11.09
N ARG A 302 -14.56 -6.01 -12.15
CA ARG A 302 -14.48 -5.36 -13.47
C ARG A 302 -15.86 -5.11 -14.11
N GLY A 303 -16.92 -5.76 -13.62
CA GLY A 303 -18.29 -5.60 -14.11
C GLY A 303 -19.13 -4.52 -13.40
N ARG A 304 -18.65 -3.92 -12.30
CA ARG A 304 -19.38 -2.88 -11.56
C ARG A 304 -18.96 -1.48 -12.01
N SER A 305 -19.87 -0.51 -11.88
CA SER A 305 -19.66 0.90 -12.23
C SER A 305 -18.66 1.65 -11.33
N HIS A 306 -18.05 0.99 -10.35
CA HIS A 306 -17.28 1.62 -9.29
C HIS A 306 -15.89 1.00 -9.16
N ASN A 307 -14.89 1.88 -9.17
CA ASN A 307 -13.47 1.54 -9.07
C ASN A 307 -13.00 1.37 -7.60
N PHE A 308 -13.86 0.84 -6.74
CA PHE A 308 -13.56 0.59 -5.32
C PHE A 308 -14.45 -0.53 -4.76
N ALA A 309 -14.04 -1.09 -3.62
CA ALA A 309 -14.81 -2.09 -2.88
C ALA A 309 -14.93 -1.68 -1.42
N VAL A 310 -16.08 -1.98 -0.80
CA VAL A 310 -16.38 -1.69 0.61
C VAL A 310 -16.72 -2.99 1.32
N GLY A 311 -16.20 -3.18 2.53
CA GLY A 311 -16.43 -4.39 3.31
C GLY A 311 -16.29 -4.13 4.81
N GLN A 312 -17.04 -4.88 5.60
CA GLN A 312 -16.89 -4.89 7.05
C GLN A 312 -15.73 -5.82 7.43
N VAL A 313 -14.85 -5.33 8.30
CA VAL A 313 -13.69 -6.06 8.84
C VAL A 313 -13.89 -6.25 10.33
N VAL A 314 -13.67 -7.49 10.80
CA VAL A 314 -13.66 -7.83 12.22
C VAL A 314 -12.20 -7.88 12.70
N VAL A 315 -11.91 -7.17 13.79
CA VAL A 315 -10.55 -6.97 14.32
C VAL A 315 -10.11 -8.14 15.23
N SER A 316 -11.06 -8.86 15.84
CA SER A 316 -10.79 -10.01 16.73
C SER A 316 -10.23 -11.21 15.98
#